data_AF-A0A534LK54-F1
#
_entry.id   AF-A0A534LK54-F1
#
_cell.length_a   1.000
_cell.length_b   1.000
_cell.length_c   1.000
_cell.angle_alpha   90.00
_cell.angle_beta   90.00
_cell.angle_gamma   90.00
#
_symmetry.space_group_name_H-M   'P 1'
#
loop_
_entity.id
_entity.type
_entity.pdbx_description
1 polymer ?
#
loop_
_entity_poly.entity_id
_entity_poly.type
_entity_poly.pdbx_seq_one_letter_code
_entity_poly.pdbx_strand_id
1 'polypeptide(L)'
;MPLDPGTVHRFAMLERAVKSFSKTGRFDESLKLIEEMLEIASEDAGLSKLKVRVATEMVHQAIQAQKIGAATQIVELVEMKIPAAHLGQTEKELLAKAKEHLYSM
;
A
#
# COMPACT_ATOMS: atom_id res chain seq x y z
N MET A 1 3.79 22.79 0.28
CA MET A 1 2.40 23.29 0.21
C MET A 1 1.55 22.26 0.94
N PRO A 2 0.61 22.64 1.83
CA PRO A 2 -0.25 21.67 2.48
C PRO A 2 -1.13 20.97 1.42
N LEU A 3 -1.37 19.67 1.59
CA LEU A 3 -2.31 18.93 0.75
C LEU A 3 -3.70 19.56 0.85
N ASP A 4 -4.41 19.63 -0.26
CA ASP A 4 -5.79 20.11 -0.23
C ASP A 4 -6.68 19.11 0.54
N PRO A 5 -7.75 19.60 1.20
CA PRO A 5 -8.64 18.75 2.00
C PRO A 5 -9.30 17.62 1.20
N GLY A 6 -9.53 17.82 -0.10
CA GLY A 6 -10.14 16.83 -0.99
C GLY A 6 -9.22 15.62 -1.19
N THR A 7 -7.94 15.87 -1.42
CA THR A 7 -6.90 14.83 -1.53
C THR A 7 -6.79 13.98 -0.26
N VAL A 8 -6.75 14.62 0.91
CA VAL A 8 -6.69 13.92 2.20
C VAL A 8 -7.97 13.10 2.43
N HIS A 9 -9.13 13.66 2.11
CA HIS A 9 -10.40 12.96 2.22
C HIS A 9 -10.47 11.73 1.29
N ARG A 10 -10.05 11.88 0.02
CA ARG A 10 -10.00 10.77 -0.95
C ARG A 10 -9.08 9.66 -0.45
N PHE A 11 -7.89 10.00 0.03
CA PHE A 11 -6.97 9.03 0.61
C PHE A 11 -7.60 8.26 1.78
N ALA A 12 -8.19 8.97 2.74
CA ALA A 12 -8.81 8.35 3.91
C ALA A 12 -10.01 7.44 3.53
N MET A 13 -10.77 7.80 2.50
CA MET A 13 -11.85 6.97 1.99
C MET A 13 -11.31 5.67 1.37
N LEU A 14 -10.29 5.77 0.50
CA LEU A 14 -9.65 4.60 -0.11
C LEU A 14 -8.98 3.71 0.94
N GLU A 15 -8.30 4.29 1.93
CA GLU A 15 -7.64 3.55 3.01
C GLU A 15 -8.65 2.66 3.76
N ARG A 16 -9.81 3.25 4.12
CA ARG A 16 -10.87 2.51 4.82
C ARG A 16 -11.44 1.40 3.95
N ALA A 17 -11.65 1.66 2.66
CA ALA A 17 -12.19 0.67 1.73
C ALA A 17 -11.21 -0.50 1.52
N VAL A 18 -9.92 -0.23 1.30
CA VAL A 18 -8.86 -1.25 1.23
C VAL A 18 -8.85 -2.11 2.49
N LYS A 19 -8.80 -1.49 3.67
CA LYS A 19 -8.78 -2.21 4.95
C LYS A 19 -10.03 -3.07 5.15
N SER A 20 -11.20 -2.59 4.73
CA SER A 20 -12.44 -3.36 4.83
C SER A 20 -12.44 -4.56 3.89
N PHE A 21 -12.07 -4.37 2.63
CA PHE A 21 -12.12 -5.44 1.62
C PHE A 21 -11.06 -6.51 1.86
N SER A 22 -9.84 -6.12 2.25
CA SER A 22 -8.77 -7.07 2.55
C SER A 22 -9.12 -7.97 3.74
N LYS A 23 -9.78 -7.43 4.77
CA LYS A 23 -10.31 -8.22 5.90
C LYS A 23 -11.38 -9.23 5.49
N THR A 24 -12.15 -8.94 4.45
CA THR A 24 -13.18 -9.86 3.91
C THR A 24 -12.64 -10.83 2.85
N GLY A 25 -11.33 -10.82 2.60
CA GLY A 25 -10.71 -11.68 1.59
C GLY A 25 -10.88 -11.20 0.13
N ARG A 26 -11.42 -10.00 -0.07
CA ARG A 26 -11.64 -9.38 -1.39
C ARG A 26 -10.39 -8.65 -1.88
N PHE A 27 -9.32 -9.42 -2.10
CA PHE A 27 -8.00 -8.86 -2.41
C PHE A 27 -7.91 -8.24 -3.80
N ASP A 28 -8.65 -8.73 -4.79
CA ASP A 28 -8.70 -8.15 -6.14
C ASP A 28 -9.29 -6.73 -6.12
N GLU A 29 -10.36 -6.51 -5.35
CA GLU A 29 -10.96 -5.19 -5.19
C GLU A 29 -10.06 -4.26 -4.38
N SER A 30 -9.48 -4.77 -3.29
CA SER A 30 -8.49 -4.01 -2.53
C SER A 30 -7.28 -3.62 -3.38
N LEU A 31 -6.83 -4.46 -4.33
CA LEU A 31 -5.70 -4.19 -5.19
C LEU A 31 -5.96 -3.00 -6.12
N LYS A 32 -7.15 -2.96 -6.74
CA LYS A 32 -7.58 -1.82 -7.57
C LYS A 32 -7.58 -0.51 -6.76
N LEU A 33 -8.07 -0.57 -5.53
CA LEU A 33 -8.11 0.59 -4.63
C LEU A 33 -6.71 1.03 -4.17
N ILE A 34 -5.78 0.09 -3.97
CA ILE A 34 -4.37 0.40 -3.72
C ILE A 34 -3.78 1.11 -4.93
N GLU A 35 -4.02 0.62 -6.15
CA GLU A 35 -3.50 1.25 -7.36
C GLU A 35 -3.97 2.71 -7.50
N GLU A 36 -5.26 2.96 -7.29
CA GLU A 36 -5.83 4.31 -7.28
C GLU A 36 -5.26 5.19 -6.15
N MET A 37 -5.02 4.59 -4.98
CA MET A 37 -4.44 5.29 -3.83
C MET A 37 -3.00 5.71 -4.09
N LEU A 38 -2.22 4.87 -4.78
CA LEU A 38 -0.83 5.15 -5.10
C LEU A 38 -0.67 6.40 -5.98
N GLU A 39 -1.67 6.69 -6.82
CA GLU A 39 -1.70 7.86 -7.71
C GLU A 39 -2.03 9.18 -7.03
N ILE A 40 -2.62 9.16 -5.83
CA ILE A 40 -3.02 10.39 -5.12
C ILE A 40 -1.78 11.18 -4.70
N ALA A 41 -1.58 12.40 -5.21
CA ALA A 41 -0.48 13.28 -4.79
C ALA A 41 0.86 12.52 -4.74
N SER A 42 1.28 11.96 -5.88
CA SER A 42 2.48 11.12 -6.00
C SER A 42 3.77 11.83 -5.58
N GLU A 43 3.81 13.17 -5.64
CA GLU A 43 4.96 13.95 -5.18
C GLU A 43 5.01 14.16 -3.66
N ASP A 44 3.94 13.85 -2.92
CA ASP A 44 3.92 14.08 -1.47
C ASP A 44 4.58 12.92 -0.71
N ALA A 45 5.72 13.23 -0.09
CA ALA A 45 6.49 12.24 0.68
C ALA A 45 5.76 11.78 1.95
N GLY A 46 4.95 12.63 2.59
CA GLY A 46 4.17 12.27 3.77
C GLY A 46 3.12 11.22 3.44
N LEU A 47 2.36 11.45 2.37
CA LEU A 47 1.35 10.55 1.87
C LEU A 47 1.97 9.27 1.30
N SER A 48 3.13 9.37 0.65
CA SER A 48 3.91 8.20 0.20
C SER A 48 4.21 7.23 1.34
N LYS A 49 4.60 7.73 2.52
CA LYS A 49 4.84 6.88 3.69
C LYS A 49 3.56 6.19 4.18
N LEU A 50 2.43 6.91 4.19
CA LEU A 50 1.14 6.34 4.58
C LEU A 50 0.70 5.25 3.59
N LYS A 51 0.84 5.49 2.29
CA LYS A 51 0.55 4.51 1.23
C LYS A 51 1.35 3.23 1.41
N VAL A 52 2.67 3.32 1.67
CA VAL A 52 3.50 2.13 1.94
C VAL A 52 2.98 1.36 3.13
N ARG A 53 2.66 2.03 4.24
CA ARG A 53 2.15 1.34 5.44
C ARG A 53 0.87 0.56 5.13
N VAL A 54 -0.10 1.18 4.45
CA VAL A 54 -1.35 0.54 4.05
C VAL A 54 -1.10 -0.64 3.10
N ALA A 55 -0.23 -0.46 2.11
CA ALA A 55 0.12 -1.52 1.16
C ALA A 55 0.82 -2.70 1.84
N THR A 56 1.78 -2.45 2.75
CA THR A 56 2.47 -3.51 3.51
C THR A 56 1.51 -4.27 4.43
N GLU A 57 0.56 -3.59 5.06
CA GLU A 57 -0.49 -4.24 5.84
C GLU A 57 -1.32 -5.19 4.96
N MET A 58 -1.69 -4.75 3.76
CA MET A 58 -2.42 -5.58 2.80
C MET A 58 -1.59 -6.76 2.30
N VAL A 59 -0.29 -6.58 2.03
CA VAL A 59 0.62 -7.67 1.64
C VAL A 59 0.62 -8.76 2.71
N HIS A 60 0.74 -8.38 3.98
CA HIS A 60 0.70 -9.35 5.09
C HIS A 60 -0.64 -10.09 5.16
N GLN A 61 -1.76 -9.39 4.99
CA GLN A 61 -3.08 -10.04 4.96
C GLN A 61 -3.24 -10.99 3.76
N ALA A 62 -2.74 -10.59 2.59
CA ALA A 62 -2.77 -11.41 1.38
C ALA A 62 -1.91 -12.68 1.54
N ILE A 63 -0.72 -12.56 2.13
CA ILE A 63 0.15 -13.70 2.47
C ILE A 63 -0.57 -14.67 3.41
N GLN A 64 -1.15 -14.17 4.51
CA GLN A 64 -1.89 -14.99 5.48
C GLN A 64 -3.08 -15.73 4.84
N ALA A 65 -3.73 -15.10 3.86
CA ALA A 65 -4.83 -15.69 3.09
C ALA A 65 -4.36 -16.56 1.90
N GLN A 66 -3.06 -16.84 1.78
CA GLN A 66 -2.44 -17.57 0.66
C GLN A 66 -2.71 -16.95 -0.72
N LYS A 67 -2.95 -15.64 -0.77
CA LYS A 67 -3.14 -14.86 -2.00
C LYS A 67 -1.81 -14.26 -2.47
N ILE A 68 -0.83 -15.14 -2.72
CA ILE A 68 0.54 -14.76 -3.07
C ILE A 68 0.58 -13.85 -4.30
N GLY A 69 -0.19 -14.17 -5.35
CA GLY A 69 -0.24 -13.33 -6.56
C GLY A 69 -0.71 -11.90 -6.31
N ALA A 70 -1.62 -11.67 -5.37
CA ALA A 70 -2.04 -10.32 -4.98
C ALA A 70 -0.95 -9.63 -4.15
N ALA A 71 -0.33 -10.36 -3.21
CA ALA A 71 0.79 -9.85 -2.41
C ALA A 71 1.96 -9.38 -3.28
N THR A 72 2.36 -10.17 -4.28
CA THR A 72 3.42 -9.81 -5.24
C THR A 72 3.07 -8.55 -6.01
N GLN A 73 1.86 -8.46 -6.56
CA GLN A 73 1.44 -7.29 -7.33
C GLN A 73 1.44 -6.01 -6.50
N ILE A 74 1.05 -6.07 -5.22
CA ILE A 74 1.08 -4.89 -4.35
C ILE A 74 2.51 -4.41 -4.13
N VAL A 75 3.45 -5.32 -3.87
CA VAL A 75 4.86 -4.98 -3.70
C VAL A 75 5.40 -4.32 -4.97
N GLU A 76 5.16 -4.91 -6.13
CA GLU A 76 5.61 -4.38 -7.43
C GLU A 76 5.04 -2.98 -7.69
N LEU A 77 3.75 -2.77 -7.43
CA LEU A 77 3.10 -1.47 -7.58
C LEU A 77 3.71 -0.41 -6.65
N VAL A 78 4.01 -0.76 -5.40
CA VAL A 78 4.65 0.15 -4.44
C VAL A 78 6.05 0.52 -4.91
N GLU A 79 6.86 -0.45 -5.34
CA GLU A 79 8.22 -0.21 -5.82
C GLU A 79 8.24 0.61 -7.12
N MET A 80 7.22 0.46 -7.96
CA MET A 80 7.08 1.22 -9.20
C MET A 80 6.59 2.65 -8.98
N LYS A 81 5.55 2.84 -8.13
CA LYS A 81 4.85 4.12 -8.00
C LYS A 81 5.35 5.01 -6.87
N ILE A 82 6.09 4.49 -5.89
CA ILE A 82 6.58 5.28 -4.75
C ILE A 82 8.09 5.53 -4.86
N PRO A 83 8.52 6.79 -5.01
CA PRO A 83 9.95 7.13 -5.03
C PRO A 83 10.64 6.72 -3.73
N ALA A 84 11.78 6.03 -3.83
CA ALA A 84 12.56 5.60 -2.66
C ALA A 84 13.06 6.78 -1.79
N ALA A 85 13.18 7.97 -2.37
CA ALA A 85 13.51 9.21 -1.67
C ALA A 85 12.40 9.68 -0.72
N HIS A 86 11.15 9.28 -0.94
CA HIS A 86 10.02 9.64 -0.07
C HIS A 86 9.99 8.80 1.21
N LEU A 87 10.69 7.66 1.21
CA LEU A 87 10.61 6.67 2.30
C LEU A 87 11.66 6.94 3.37
N GLY A 88 11.21 6.95 4.62
CA GLY A 88 12.08 6.92 5.77
C GLY A 88 12.61 5.50 6.02
N GLN A 89 13.49 5.37 7.01
CA GLN A 89 14.05 4.07 7.40
C GLN A 89 12.94 3.07 7.77
N THR A 90 11.94 3.51 8.54
CA THR A 90 10.82 2.67 8.98
C THR A 90 10.03 2.10 7.80
N GLU A 91 9.67 2.92 6.81
CA GLU A 91 8.90 2.44 5.66
C GLU A 91 9.71 1.49 4.78
N LYS A 92 11.01 1.73 4.62
CA LYS A 92 11.91 0.81 3.92
C LYS A 92 12.00 -0.54 4.62
N GLU A 93 12.09 -0.55 5.94
CA GLU A 93 12.12 -1.77 6.74
C GLU A 93 10.79 -2.53 6.68
N LEU A 94 9.65 -1.83 6.73
CA LEU A 94 8.34 -2.46 6.57
C LEU A 94 8.19 -3.14 5.22
N LEU A 95 8.57 -2.45 4.14
CA LEU A 95 8.53 -3.02 2.80
C LEU A 95 9.50 -4.20 2.66
N ALA A 96 10.72 -4.08 3.18
CA ALA A 96 11.71 -5.16 3.16
C ALA A 96 11.20 -6.41 3.90
N LYS A 97 10.63 -6.25 5.10
CA LYS A 97 10.04 -7.36 5.85
C LYS A 97 8.85 -8.00 5.13
N ALA A 98 8.01 -7.19 4.50
CA ALA A 98 6.89 -7.69 3.70
C ALA A 98 7.38 -8.52 2.50
N LYS A 99 8.45 -8.07 1.83
CA LYS A 99 9.11 -8.81 0.75
C LYS A 99 9.74 -10.11 1.24
N GLU A 100 10.49 -10.06 2.33
CA GLU A 100 11.11 -11.24 2.93
C GLU A 100 10.04 -12.28 3.25
N HIS A 101 8.96 -11.89 3.95
CA HIS A 101 7.86 -12.79 4.26
C HIS A 101 7.21 -13.38 3.00
N LEU A 102 7.07 -12.60 1.92
CA LEU A 102 6.50 -13.09 0.67
C LEU A 102 7.38 -14.12 -0.04
N TYR A 103 8.71 -13.92 -0.05
CA TYR A 103 9.65 -14.75 -0.80
C TYR A 103 10.30 -15.87 0.03
N SER A 104 10.10 -15.89 1.34
CA SER A 104 10.55 -16.96 2.24
C SER A 104 9.50 -18.05 2.49
N MET A 105 8.34 -17.99 1.82
CA MET A 105 7.36 -19.09 1.80
C MET A 105 7.73 -20.15 0.77
#